data_AF-A0A287DEF8-F1
#
_entry.id   AF-A0A287DEF8-F1
#
_cell.length_a   1.000
_cell.length_b   1.000
_cell.length_c   1.000
_cell.angle_alpha   90.00
_cell.angle_beta   90.00
_cell.angle_gamma   90.00
#
_symmetry.space_group_name_H-M   'P 1'
#
loop_
_entity.id
_entity.type
_entity.pdbx_description
1 polymer ?
#
loop_
_entity_poly.entity_id
_entity_poly.type
_entity_poly.pdbx_seq_one_letter_code
_entity_poly.pdbx_strand_id
1 'polypeptide(L)'
;MRSALYKAIDLKCEQFWKYLEKSGLLDMLTKVLVALDEEPEKPNSALDFLKHHLRAATPENPEIELPGLEWAEMKEKYEANVEEN
;
A
#
# COMPACT_ATOMS: atom_id res chain seq x y z
N MET A 1 -21.03 -28.52 13.55
CA MET A 1 -20.45 -27.23 13.99
C MET A 1 -19.17 -26.85 13.24
N ARG A 2 -18.17 -27.73 13.03
CA ARG A 2 -16.95 -27.38 12.25
C ARG A 2 -17.20 -26.88 10.83
N SER A 3 -18.17 -27.44 10.11
CA SER A 3 -18.47 -27.06 8.71
C SER A 3 -18.91 -25.59 8.54
N ALA A 4 -19.62 -25.02 9.51
CA ALA A 4 -20.01 -23.60 9.46
C ALA A 4 -18.82 -22.66 9.75
N LEU A 5 -17.87 -23.11 10.59
CA LEU A 5 -16.66 -22.35 10.90
C LEU A 5 -15.74 -22.27 9.67
N TYR A 6 -15.55 -23.38 8.95
CA TYR A 6 -14.80 -23.38 7.68
C TYR A 6 -15.43 -22.47 6.64
N LYS A 7 -16.76 -22.52 6.44
CA LYS A 7 -17.46 -21.59 5.54
C LYS A 7 -17.31 -20.12 5.94
N ALA A 8 -17.33 -19.82 7.24
CA ALA A 8 -17.15 -18.45 7.72
C ALA A 8 -15.72 -17.95 7.53
N ILE A 9 -14.73 -18.83 7.69
CA ILE A 9 -13.31 -18.54 7.40
C ILE A 9 -13.11 -18.32 5.90
N ASP A 10 -13.67 -19.20 5.05
CA ASP A 10 -13.59 -19.06 3.59
C ASP A 10 -14.22 -17.74 3.13
N LEU A 11 -15.39 -17.39 3.66
CA LEU A 11 -16.05 -16.12 3.31
C LEU A 11 -15.18 -14.92 3.72
N LYS A 12 -14.57 -14.95 4.91
CA LYS A 12 -13.68 -13.87 5.37
C LYS A 12 -12.41 -13.78 4.53
N CYS A 13 -11.82 -14.91 4.16
CA CYS A 13 -10.68 -14.98 3.25
C CYS A 13 -11.03 -14.45 1.86
N GLU A 14 -12.19 -14.81 1.32
CA GLU A 14 -12.66 -14.36 0.01
C GLU A 14 -12.91 -12.85 0.00
N GLN A 15 -13.49 -12.29 1.07
CA GLN A 15 -13.66 -10.84 1.21
C GLN A 15 -12.32 -10.12 1.26
N PHE A 16 -11.34 -10.67 1.98
CA PHE A 16 -9.99 -10.11 2.01
C PHE A 16 -9.31 -10.20 0.64
N TRP A 17 -9.44 -11.33 -0.05
CA TRP A 17 -8.90 -11.50 -1.40
C TRP A 17 -9.50 -10.49 -2.37
N LYS A 18 -10.83 -10.33 -2.37
CA LYS A 18 -11.54 -9.33 -3.18
C LYS A 18 -11.12 -7.90 -2.85
N TYR A 19 -10.83 -7.62 -1.58
CA TYR A 19 -10.30 -6.32 -1.16
C TYR A 19 -8.92 -6.05 -1.76
N LEU A 20 -8.02 -7.03 -1.71
CA LEU A 20 -6.68 -6.93 -2.31
C LEU A 20 -6.70 -6.88 -3.84
N GLU A 21 -7.67 -7.56 -4.47
CA GLU A 21 -7.90 -7.53 -5.90
C GLU A 21 -8.41 -6.15 -6.34
N LYS A 22 -9.43 -5.63 -5.64
CA LYS A 22 -10.01 -4.29 -5.91
C LYS A 22 -9.01 -3.16 -5.71
N SER A 23 -8.10 -3.27 -4.75
CA SER A 23 -7.05 -2.26 -4.55
C SER A 23 -5.93 -2.34 -5.58
N GLY A 24 -5.92 -3.36 -6.45
CA GLY A 24 -4.85 -3.60 -7.41
C GLY A 24 -3.55 -4.14 -6.77
N LEU A 25 -3.55 -4.42 -5.45
CA LEU A 25 -2.36 -4.92 -4.76
C LEU A 25 -1.93 -6.29 -5.30
N LEU A 26 -2.89 -7.18 -5.60
CA LEU A 26 -2.57 -8.50 -6.17
C LEU A 26 -1.94 -8.40 -7.56
N ASP A 27 -2.44 -7.51 -8.41
CA ASP A 27 -1.89 -7.27 -9.74
C ASP A 27 -0.46 -6.68 -9.66
N MET A 28 -0.27 -5.69 -8.78
CA MET A 28 1.03 -5.10 -8.50
C MET A 28 2.03 -6.13 -7.98
N LEU A 29 1.66 -6.93 -6.97
CA LEU A 29 2.52 -7.99 -6.43
C LEU A 29 2.88 -9.02 -7.50
N THR A 30 1.91 -9.40 -8.34
CA THR A 30 2.13 -10.34 -9.45
C THR A 30 3.16 -9.78 -10.43
N LYS A 31 3.04 -8.51 -10.83
CA LYS A 31 3.99 -7.85 -11.74
C LYS A 31 5.40 -7.79 -11.16
N VAL A 32 5.55 -7.45 -9.87
CA VAL A 32 6.87 -7.41 -9.22
C VAL A 32 7.50 -8.81 -9.13
N LEU A 33 6.70 -9.84 -8.89
CA LEU A 33 7.18 -11.23 -8.87
C LEU A 33 7.59 -11.73 -10.26
N VAL A 34 6.84 -11.36 -11.31
CA VAL A 34 7.21 -11.66 -12.69
C VAL A 34 8.52 -10.96 -13.06
N ALA A 35 8.66 -9.66 -12.73
CA ALA A 35 9.90 -8.92 -12.97
C ALA A 35 11.11 -9.53 -12.22
N LEU A 36 10.89 -10.10 -11.03
CA LEU A 36 11.93 -10.81 -10.29
C LEU A 36 12.30 -12.16 -10.93
N ASP A 37 11.34 -12.86 -11.54
CA ASP A 37 11.59 -14.12 -12.25
C ASP A 37 12.31 -13.91 -13.59
N GLU A 38 11.98 -12.81 -14.27
CA GLU A 38 12.59 -12.41 -15.54
C GLU A 38 14.00 -11.79 -15.37
N GLU A 39 14.37 -11.38 -14.15
CA GLU A 39 15.68 -10.81 -13.83
C GLU A 39 16.81 -11.85 -14.02
N PRO A 40 17.69 -11.67 -15.02
CA PRO A 40 18.71 -12.66 -15.36
C PRO A 40 19.82 -12.74 -14.30
N GLU A 41 20.05 -11.64 -13.58
CA GLU A 41 21.11 -11.47 -12.58
C GLU A 41 20.59 -11.63 -11.14
N LYS A 42 19.59 -12.51 -10.94
CA LYS A 42 18.91 -12.85 -9.67
C LYS A 42 19.45 -12.06 -8.48
N PRO A 43 18.73 -11.02 -8.03
CA PRO A 43 19.26 -10.09 -7.05
C PRO A 43 19.71 -10.84 -5.79
N ASN A 44 20.84 -10.43 -5.22
CA ASN A 44 21.40 -10.99 -3.98
C ASN A 44 20.39 -11.05 -2.83
N SER A 45 19.35 -10.20 -2.87
CA SER A 45 18.22 -10.19 -1.96
C SER A 45 16.92 -9.94 -2.72
N ALA A 46 16.11 -10.99 -2.89
CA ALA A 46 14.76 -10.89 -3.46
C ALA A 46 13.86 -9.93 -2.67
N LEU A 47 14.05 -9.86 -1.34
CA LEU A 47 13.29 -8.95 -0.47
C LEU A 47 13.61 -7.49 -0.76
N ASP A 48 14.86 -7.14 -1.02
CA ASP A 48 15.23 -5.76 -1.32
C ASP A 48 14.77 -5.35 -2.73
N PHE A 49 14.80 -6.29 -3.70
CA PHE A 49 14.19 -6.07 -5.01
C PHE A 49 12.70 -5.77 -4.90
N LEU A 50 11.95 -6.57 -4.12
CA LEU A 50 10.53 -6.34 -3.86
C LEU A 50 10.29 -4.96 -3.22
N LYS A 51 11.04 -4.59 -2.17
CA LYS A 51 10.85 -3.27 -1.51
C LYS A 51 11.09 -2.12 -2.48
N HIS A 52 12.11 -2.22 -3.32
CA HIS A 52 12.44 -1.19 -4.31
C HIS A 52 11.35 -1.09 -5.39
N HIS A 53 10.96 -2.23 -5.97
CA HIS A 53 9.93 -2.27 -7.00
C HIS A 53 8.54 -1.89 -6.48
N LEU A 54 8.20 -2.26 -5.25
CA LEU A 54 6.93 -1.85 -4.65
C LEU A 54 6.90 -0.35 -4.38
N ARG A 55 8.00 0.25 -3.91
CA ARG A 55 8.12 1.70 -3.78
C ARG A 55 7.97 2.42 -5.12
N ALA A 56 8.57 1.88 -6.18
CA ALA A 56 8.50 2.47 -7.51
C ALA A 56 7.14 2.25 -8.21
N ALA A 57 6.45 1.15 -7.92
CA ALA A 57 5.17 0.80 -8.54
C ALA A 57 3.96 1.45 -7.82
N THR A 58 4.12 1.92 -6.59
CA THR A 58 3.21 2.95 -6.06
C THR A 58 3.63 4.26 -6.70
N PRO A 59 2.89 4.83 -7.66
CA PRO A 59 2.97 6.27 -7.82
C PRO A 59 2.63 6.82 -6.44
N GLU A 60 3.58 7.55 -5.85
CA GLU A 60 3.37 8.54 -4.82
C GLU A 60 1.90 8.99 -4.87
N ASN A 61 1.11 8.42 -3.96
CA ASN A 61 -0.34 8.56 -3.99
C ASN A 61 -0.58 10.04 -3.73
N PRO A 62 -1.09 10.85 -4.68
CA PRO A 62 -1.27 12.28 -4.45
C PRO A 62 -2.24 12.54 -3.29
N GLU A 63 -3.05 11.55 -2.90
CA GLU A 63 -3.89 11.59 -1.70
C GLU A 63 -3.11 11.50 -0.36
N ILE A 64 -1.86 11.05 -0.35
CA ILE A 64 -1.01 11.00 0.86
C ILE A 64 -0.17 12.28 0.99
N GLU A 65 0.09 13.00 -0.10
CA GLU A 65 0.82 14.27 -0.09
C GLU A 65 -0.08 15.49 0.16
N LEU A 66 -1.34 15.44 -0.29
CA LEU A 66 -2.33 16.50 -0.02
C LEU A 66 -2.53 16.79 1.48
N PRO A 67 -2.67 15.78 2.37
CA PRO A 67 -2.76 16.03 3.80
C PRO A 67 -1.54 16.78 4.34
N GLY A 68 -0.32 16.46 3.91
CA GLY A 68 0.90 17.07 4.45
C GLY A 68 0.96 18.59 4.24
N LEU A 69 0.54 19.04 3.06
CA LEU A 69 0.45 20.47 2.72
C LEU A 69 -0.69 21.16 3.47
N GLU A 70 -1.88 20.56 3.52
CA GLU A 70 -3.01 21.15 4.26
C GLU A 70 -2.75 21.18 5.77
N TRP A 71 -2.09 20.17 6.33
CA TRP A 71 -1.63 20.15 7.72
C TRP A 71 -0.60 21.25 8.01
N ALA A 72 0.33 21.50 7.07
CA ALA A 72 1.33 22.57 7.20
C ALA A 72 0.68 23.96 7.16
N GLU A 73 -0.23 24.20 6.20
CA GLU A 73 -0.94 25.47 6.08
C GLU A 73 -1.87 25.72 7.27
N MET A 74 -2.53 24.68 7.78
CA MET A 74 -3.39 24.79 8.96
C MET A 74 -2.59 25.02 10.25
N LYS A 75 -1.39 24.44 10.37
CA LYS A 75 -0.48 24.71 11.49
C LYS A 75 0.04 26.15 11.49
N GLU A 76 0.42 26.66 10.31
CA GLU A 76 0.88 28.04 10.14
C GLU A 76 -0.20 29.05 10.55
N LYS A 77 -1.46 28.82 10.14
CA LYS A 77 -2.60 29.66 10.54
C LYS A 77 -2.90 29.60 12.05
N TYR A 78 -2.64 28.47 12.70
CA TYR A 78 -2.85 28.33 14.14
C TYR A 78 -1.75 29.04 14.94
N GLU A 79 -0.49 28.97 14.49
CA GLU A 79 0.65 29.66 15.11
C GLU A 79 0.54 31.18 14.97
N ALA A 80 0.17 31.67 13.78
CA ALA A 80 -0.01 33.11 13.53
C ALA A 80 -1.13 33.74 14.40
N ASN A 81 -2.22 33.01 14.65
CA ASN A 81 -3.30 33.50 15.54
C ASN A 81 -2.95 33.41 17.03
N VAL A 82 -1.99 32.57 17.43
CA VAL A 82 -1.52 32.47 18.82
C VAL A 82 -0.54 33.60 19.16
N GLU A 83 0.22 34.12 18.20
CA GLU A 83 1.14 35.25 18.41
C GLU A 83 0.43 36.62 18.46
N GLU A 84 -0.79 36.74 17.94
CA GLU A 84 -1.51 38.02 17.86
C GLU A 84 -2.50 38.27 19.04
N ASN A 85 -2.58 37.36 20.03
CA ASN A 85 -3.44 37.50 21.22
C ASN A 85 -2.66 37.51 22.56
#